data_AF-A0A532TXH5-F1
#
_entry.id   AF-A0A532TXH5-F1
#
_cell.length_a   1.000
_cell.length_b   1.000
_cell.length_c   1.000
_cell.angle_alpha   90.00
_cell.angle_beta   90.00
_cell.angle_gamma   90.00
#
_symmetry.space_group_name_H-M   'P 1'
#
loop_
_entity.id
_entity.type
_entity.pdbx_description
1 polymer ?
#
loop_
_entity_poly.entity_id
_entity_poly.type
_entity_poly.pdbx_seq_one_letter_code
_entity_poly.pdbx_strand_id
1 'polypeptide(L)'
;MTNNDLRWDIPYHRAFFKTSHNSFNISVRKQLNHGVRGLEYDIHDDRIQEVGDFEVYHLPKHVDVAINADGNPGDLLLSSWLTLLKDWSDDQNNEHAPITLFIELKDCIVDANNNPSELYGIKRLNKVILDTLSPKYLYSHSDFRKNEYEWPTVGELKGLVIIVLTSYWGGYWASSEGGFESRLQYLNNCLKGEDDICFVSWIEEDRGKQKLFMKEKATFWKCSIEYSTKHYEENVQLQRSTRVDFDKIHWGRHVKTYYEKNYESGFRANFFATDSWAEEKYDKAFPWSI
;
A
#
# COMPACT_ATOMS: atom_id res chain seq x y z
N MET A 1 -12.13 -20.50 -12.79
CA MET A 1 -12.43 -20.70 -11.37
C MET A 1 -13.94 -20.50 -11.20
N THR A 2 -14.64 -21.44 -10.58
CA THR A 2 -16.07 -21.25 -10.24
C THR A 2 -16.18 -20.27 -9.07
N ASN A 3 -17.21 -19.42 -9.04
CA ASN A 3 -17.48 -18.37 -8.04
C ASN A 3 -17.48 -18.79 -6.53
N ASN A 4 -17.16 -20.04 -6.20
CA ASN A 4 -17.24 -20.61 -4.85
C ASN A 4 -15.91 -20.63 -4.07
N ASP A 5 -14.80 -20.12 -4.61
CA ASP A 5 -13.48 -20.19 -3.96
C ASP A 5 -13.03 -18.91 -3.22
N LEU A 6 -13.85 -17.85 -3.22
CA LEU A 6 -13.55 -16.62 -2.47
C LEU A 6 -13.85 -16.81 -0.98
N ARG A 7 -12.83 -16.78 -0.14
CA ARG A 7 -12.93 -17.06 1.30
C ARG A 7 -13.18 -15.81 2.14
N TRP A 8 -14.34 -15.16 1.95
CA TRP A 8 -14.72 -13.90 2.60
C TRP A 8 -14.64 -13.90 4.14
N ASP A 9 -14.61 -15.07 4.76
CA ASP A 9 -14.56 -15.32 6.19
C ASP A 9 -13.14 -15.34 6.78
N ILE A 10 -12.08 -15.23 5.97
CA ILE A 10 -10.71 -15.14 6.53
C ILE A 10 -10.43 -13.73 7.06
N PRO A 11 -9.68 -13.60 8.18
CA PRO A 11 -9.15 -12.31 8.62
C PRO A 11 -8.30 -11.65 7.53
N TYR A 12 -8.45 -10.35 7.33
CA TYR A 12 -7.78 -9.59 6.26
C TYR A 12 -6.27 -9.78 6.25
N HIS A 13 -5.62 -9.78 7.42
CA HIS A 13 -4.18 -10.01 7.53
C HIS A 13 -3.69 -11.41 7.12
N ARG A 14 -4.62 -12.33 6.81
CA ARG A 14 -4.34 -13.68 6.33
C ARG A 14 -4.74 -13.86 4.86
N ALA A 15 -5.35 -12.84 4.25
CA ALA A 15 -5.69 -12.83 2.84
C ALA A 15 -4.50 -12.38 1.98
N PHE A 16 -4.46 -12.86 0.74
CA PHE A 16 -3.45 -12.47 -0.25
C PHE A 16 -4.11 -11.74 -1.40
N PHE A 17 -3.71 -10.50 -1.66
CA PHE A 17 -4.31 -9.70 -2.71
C PHE A 17 -3.36 -9.47 -3.87
N LYS A 18 -3.90 -9.50 -5.09
CA LYS A 18 -3.20 -8.99 -6.27
C LYS A 18 -2.84 -7.53 -6.01
N THR A 19 -1.57 -7.20 -6.14
CA THR A 19 -1.02 -5.87 -5.92
C THR A 19 -0.21 -5.46 -7.16
N SER A 20 -0.36 -4.22 -7.60
CA SER A 20 0.47 -3.66 -8.66
C SER A 20 1.42 -2.60 -8.12
N HIS A 21 2.55 -2.44 -8.80
CA HIS A 21 3.57 -1.44 -8.50
C HIS A 21 3.39 -0.23 -9.42
N ASN A 22 3.59 0.98 -8.89
CA ASN A 22 3.35 2.25 -9.58
C ASN A 22 2.03 2.25 -10.36
N SER A 23 0.92 1.96 -9.66
CA SER A 23 -0.38 1.72 -10.29
C SER A 23 -0.88 2.89 -11.15
N PHE A 24 -0.41 4.10 -10.88
CA PHE A 24 -0.72 5.34 -11.61
C PHE A 24 -0.10 5.42 -13.02
N ASN A 25 0.87 4.56 -13.35
CA ASN A 25 1.53 4.55 -14.68
C ASN A 25 0.67 3.94 -15.79
N ILE A 26 -0.47 3.36 -15.43
CA ILE A 26 -1.42 2.72 -16.34
C ILE A 26 -2.85 2.93 -15.80
N SER A 27 -3.87 2.41 -16.50
CA SER A 27 -5.26 2.51 -16.03
C SER A 27 -5.48 1.82 -14.69
N VAL A 28 -5.88 2.59 -13.67
CA VAL A 28 -6.23 2.05 -12.34
C VAL A 28 -7.55 1.28 -12.41
N ARG A 29 -8.54 1.78 -13.15
CA ARG A 29 -9.81 1.08 -13.38
C ARG A 29 -9.59 -0.30 -14.01
N LYS A 30 -8.70 -0.40 -15.00
CA LYS A 30 -8.37 -1.68 -15.64
C LYS A 30 -7.73 -2.65 -14.63
N GLN A 31 -6.82 -2.19 -13.79
CA GLN A 31 -6.20 -3.01 -12.75
C GLN A 31 -7.26 -3.55 -11.76
N LEU A 32 -8.12 -2.66 -11.25
CA LEU A 32 -9.20 -3.03 -10.33
C LEU A 32 -10.19 -4.03 -10.95
N ASN A 33 -10.53 -3.85 -12.23
CA ASN A 33 -11.37 -4.77 -13.00
C ASN A 33 -10.71 -6.14 -13.25
N HIS A 34 -9.39 -6.26 -13.14
CA HIS A 34 -8.66 -7.54 -13.20
C HIS A 34 -8.42 -8.15 -11.81
N GLY A 35 -9.09 -7.62 -10.79
CA GLY A 35 -9.01 -8.14 -9.43
C GLY A 35 -7.80 -7.68 -8.65
N VAL A 36 -7.07 -6.66 -9.13
CA VAL A 36 -6.06 -5.98 -8.29
C VAL A 36 -6.79 -5.31 -7.13
N ARG A 37 -6.27 -5.51 -5.92
CA ARG A 37 -6.78 -4.91 -4.68
C ARG A 37 -5.68 -4.23 -3.87
N GLY A 38 -4.41 -4.49 -4.15
CA GLY A 38 -3.30 -3.64 -3.72
C GLY A 38 -2.93 -2.68 -4.84
N LEU A 39 -3.01 -1.38 -4.57
CA LEU A 39 -2.56 -0.33 -5.50
C LEU A 39 -1.49 0.50 -4.83
N GLU A 40 -0.72 1.21 -5.64
CA GLU A 40 0.31 2.13 -5.20
C GLU A 40 0.22 3.47 -5.89
N TYR A 41 0.30 4.53 -5.09
CA TYR A 41 0.55 5.90 -5.51
C TYR A 41 1.82 6.43 -4.86
N ASP A 42 2.74 6.88 -5.72
CA ASP A 42 3.88 7.69 -5.31
C ASP A 42 3.41 9.14 -5.20
N ILE A 43 3.60 9.76 -4.03
CA ILE A 43 3.16 11.12 -3.80
C ILE A 43 4.33 12.05 -3.51
N HIS A 44 4.18 13.27 -4.00
CA HIS A 44 5.09 14.39 -3.86
C HIS A 44 4.39 15.57 -3.22
N ASP A 45 5.12 16.34 -2.41
CA ASP A 45 4.61 17.50 -1.68
C ASP A 45 5.24 18.84 -2.11
N ASP A 46 6.04 18.83 -3.18
CA ASP A 46 6.75 19.98 -3.75
C ASP A 46 5.90 21.27 -3.83
N ARG A 47 4.60 21.14 -4.15
CA ARG A 47 3.67 22.26 -4.37
C ARG A 47 2.54 22.33 -3.35
N ILE A 48 2.61 21.57 -2.24
CA ILE A 48 1.52 21.43 -1.27
C ILE A 48 1.01 22.76 -0.69
N GLN A 49 1.87 23.77 -0.56
CA GLN A 49 1.47 25.11 -0.10
C GLN A 49 0.67 25.87 -1.16
N GLU A 50 0.94 25.65 -2.45
CA GLU A 50 0.27 26.31 -3.56
C GLU A 50 -1.08 25.65 -3.87
N VAL A 51 -1.08 24.32 -4.02
CA VAL A 51 -2.25 23.55 -4.49
C VAL A 51 -3.09 23.02 -3.34
N GLY A 52 -2.54 22.94 -2.12
CA GLY A 52 -3.24 22.42 -0.95
C GLY A 52 -3.52 20.92 -1.01
N ASP A 53 -2.80 20.19 -1.86
CA ASP A 53 -2.91 18.76 -2.16
C ASP A 53 -1.53 18.18 -2.49
N PHE A 54 -1.45 16.87 -2.68
CA PHE A 54 -0.27 16.15 -3.13
C PHE A 54 -0.37 15.83 -4.62
N GLU A 55 0.77 15.71 -5.28
CA GLU A 55 0.84 15.30 -6.68
C GLU A 55 1.30 13.83 -6.78
N VAL A 56 0.66 13.05 -7.65
CA VAL A 56 0.94 11.63 -7.88
C VAL A 56 1.83 11.49 -9.11
N TYR A 57 3.07 11.01 -8.95
CA TYR A 57 4.00 10.66 -10.03
C TYR A 57 5.24 9.94 -9.47
N HIS A 58 6.04 9.28 -10.32
CA HIS A 58 7.19 8.52 -9.85
C HIS A 58 8.44 9.37 -9.56
N LEU A 59 8.80 10.26 -10.49
CA LEU A 59 10.01 11.10 -10.38
C LEU A 59 9.75 12.54 -10.87
N PRO A 60 10.24 13.58 -10.16
CA PRO A 60 9.95 14.99 -10.47
C PRO A 60 10.32 15.44 -11.90
N LYS A 61 11.29 14.77 -12.54
CA LYS A 61 11.77 15.12 -13.89
C LYS A 61 11.08 14.34 -15.00
N HIS A 62 10.28 13.33 -14.66
CA HIS A 62 9.64 12.42 -15.58
C HIS A 62 8.24 12.05 -15.06
N VAL A 63 7.23 12.81 -15.46
CA VAL A 63 5.83 12.48 -15.17
C VAL A 63 5.44 11.28 -16.05
N ASP A 64 5.43 10.10 -15.45
CA ASP A 64 5.10 8.80 -16.06
C ASP A 64 3.65 8.37 -15.85
N VAL A 65 2.83 9.31 -15.38
CA VAL A 65 1.44 9.12 -15.01
C VAL A 65 0.54 8.97 -16.24
N ALA A 66 -0.30 7.94 -16.25
CA ALA A 66 -1.27 7.71 -17.31
C ALA A 66 -2.52 8.59 -17.17
N ILE A 67 -2.35 9.89 -17.33
CA ILE A 67 -3.42 10.91 -17.30
C ILE A 67 -4.51 10.58 -18.34
N ASN A 68 -5.78 10.69 -17.96
CA ASN A 68 -6.96 10.42 -18.81
C ASN A 68 -7.03 9.00 -19.43
N ALA A 69 -6.15 8.06 -19.04
CA ALA A 69 -6.17 6.70 -19.54
C ALA A 69 -7.30 5.89 -18.89
N ASP A 70 -8.27 5.45 -19.70
CA ASP A 70 -9.41 4.61 -19.27
C ASP A 70 -10.09 5.11 -17.97
N GLY A 71 -10.28 6.44 -17.88
CA GLY A 71 -10.94 7.08 -16.75
C GLY A 71 -10.02 7.51 -15.60
N ASN A 72 -8.70 7.35 -15.72
CA ASN A 72 -7.73 8.00 -14.83
C ASN A 72 -7.93 9.53 -14.80
N PRO A 73 -7.58 10.22 -13.70
CA PRO A 73 -7.68 11.67 -13.60
C PRO A 73 -6.98 12.44 -14.72
N GLY A 74 -7.50 13.65 -14.98
CA GLY A 74 -6.92 14.62 -15.89
C GLY A 74 -5.78 15.46 -15.29
N ASP A 75 -5.46 15.23 -14.03
CA ASP A 75 -4.46 15.96 -13.23
C ASP A 75 -3.67 15.00 -12.33
N LEU A 76 -2.68 15.57 -11.62
CA LEU A 76 -1.80 14.83 -10.71
C LEU A 76 -2.33 14.80 -9.28
N LEU A 77 -3.46 15.46 -8.98
CA LEU A 77 -3.87 15.70 -7.61
C LEU A 77 -4.32 14.40 -6.93
N LEU A 78 -3.75 14.09 -5.76
CA LEU A 78 -4.08 12.88 -5.01
C LEU A 78 -5.59 12.77 -4.76
N SER A 79 -6.27 13.88 -4.46
CA SER A 79 -7.73 13.89 -4.32
C SER A 79 -8.47 13.38 -5.57
N SER A 80 -8.01 13.72 -6.77
CA SER A 80 -8.60 13.19 -8.01
C SER A 80 -8.36 11.69 -8.15
N TRP A 81 -7.17 11.20 -7.80
CA TRP A 81 -6.83 9.77 -7.84
C TRP A 81 -7.56 8.95 -6.77
N LEU A 82 -7.84 9.52 -5.59
CA LEU A 82 -8.68 8.92 -4.56
C LEU A 82 -10.16 8.93 -4.97
N THR A 83 -10.62 9.99 -5.64
CA THR A 83 -11.98 10.07 -6.20
C THR A 83 -12.21 8.96 -7.22
N LEU A 84 -11.21 8.64 -8.05
CA LEU A 84 -11.28 7.50 -8.96
C LEU A 84 -11.55 6.17 -8.24
N LEU A 85 -10.91 5.92 -7.09
CA LEU A 85 -11.15 4.69 -6.32
C LEU A 85 -12.57 4.66 -5.77
N LYS A 86 -13.03 5.81 -5.25
CA LYS A 86 -14.40 5.97 -4.75
C LYS A 86 -15.42 5.70 -5.84
N ASP A 87 -15.26 6.30 -7.01
CA ASP A 87 -16.20 6.18 -8.12
C ASP A 87 -16.21 4.76 -8.68
N TRP A 88 -15.04 4.12 -8.78
CA TRP A 88 -14.97 2.70 -9.16
C TRP A 88 -15.66 1.81 -8.13
N SER A 89 -15.45 2.05 -6.83
CA SER A 89 -16.12 1.31 -5.75
C SER A 89 -17.65 1.45 -5.82
N ASP A 90 -18.13 2.68 -6.05
CA ASP A 90 -19.54 2.98 -6.23
C ASP A 90 -20.12 2.25 -7.46
N ASP A 91 -19.39 2.20 -8.58
CA ASP A 91 -19.78 1.45 -9.78
C ASP A 91 -19.93 -0.06 -9.50
N GLN A 92 -19.21 -0.59 -8.50
CA GLN A 92 -19.30 -1.99 -8.05
C GLN A 92 -20.33 -2.19 -6.92
N ASN A 93 -21.14 -1.18 -6.59
CA ASN A 93 -22.05 -1.18 -5.43
C ASN A 93 -21.35 -1.48 -4.09
N ASN A 94 -20.06 -1.14 -3.95
CA ASN A 94 -19.26 -1.43 -2.75
C ASN A 94 -19.16 -2.93 -2.38
N GLU A 95 -19.44 -3.86 -3.30
CA GLU A 95 -19.42 -5.31 -3.04
C GLU A 95 -18.06 -5.98 -3.30
N HIS A 96 -17.04 -5.20 -3.67
CA HIS A 96 -15.70 -5.69 -3.92
C HIS A 96 -14.92 -5.96 -2.62
N ALA A 97 -13.91 -6.84 -2.69
CA ALA A 97 -12.94 -7.01 -1.61
C ALA A 97 -12.21 -5.69 -1.29
N PRO A 98 -11.78 -5.45 -0.04
CA PRO A 98 -11.10 -4.22 0.36
C PRO A 98 -9.93 -3.87 -0.56
N ILE A 99 -9.78 -2.58 -0.86
CA ILE A 99 -8.64 -2.05 -1.60
C ILE A 99 -7.59 -1.56 -0.60
N THR A 100 -6.37 -2.03 -0.73
CA THR A 100 -5.21 -1.50 -0.03
C THR A 100 -4.51 -0.50 -0.93
N LEU A 101 -4.46 0.75 -0.51
CA LEU A 101 -3.69 1.78 -1.21
C LEU A 101 -2.39 2.03 -0.46
N PHE A 102 -1.27 1.65 -1.07
CA PHE A 102 0.06 2.05 -0.66
C PHE A 102 0.30 3.48 -1.12
N ILE A 103 0.50 4.38 -0.17
CA ILE A 103 0.95 5.74 -0.44
C ILE A 103 2.43 5.78 -0.12
N GLU A 104 3.24 5.83 -1.16
CA GLU A 104 4.68 5.96 -1.07
C GLU A 104 5.07 7.43 -0.97
N LEU A 105 5.70 7.77 0.16
CA LEU A 105 6.22 9.11 0.39
C LEU A 105 7.58 9.22 -0.32
N LYS A 106 7.58 9.87 -1.49
CA LYS A 106 8.81 10.11 -2.27
C LYS A 106 9.65 11.23 -1.67
N ASP A 107 8.98 12.26 -1.20
CA ASP A 107 9.63 13.39 -0.52
C ASP A 107 9.49 13.27 0.99
N CYS A 108 10.38 13.97 1.69
CA CYS A 108 10.21 14.14 3.12
C CYS A 108 9.11 15.18 3.34
N ILE A 109 7.92 14.70 3.74
CA ILE A 109 6.81 15.57 4.20
C ILE A 109 7.23 16.48 5.38
N VAL A 110 8.41 16.22 5.97
CA VAL A 110 9.12 17.07 6.94
C VAL A 110 10.38 17.66 6.30
N ASP A 111 10.23 18.67 5.45
CA ASP A 111 11.36 19.35 4.79
C ASP A 111 11.19 20.88 4.75
N ALA A 112 12.05 21.57 3.99
CA ALA A 112 12.04 23.02 3.85
C ALA A 112 10.77 23.58 3.17
N ASN A 113 9.99 22.75 2.47
CA ASN A 113 8.70 23.13 1.88
C ASN A 113 7.59 23.21 2.93
N ASN A 114 7.85 22.70 4.15
CA ASN A 114 6.92 22.64 5.25
C ASN A 114 7.42 23.46 6.44
N ASN A 115 6.53 24.20 7.12
CA ASN A 115 6.90 24.88 8.36
C ASN A 115 7.36 23.82 9.39
N PRO A 116 8.43 24.07 10.17
CA PRO A 116 9.10 23.08 11.04
C PRO A 116 8.24 22.50 12.17
N SER A 117 6.98 22.93 12.32
CA SER A 117 5.98 22.11 13.02
C SER A 117 5.54 20.98 12.07
N GLU A 118 6.27 19.87 12.16
CA GLU A 118 6.22 18.54 11.51
C GLU A 118 4.85 17.93 11.12
N LEU A 119 3.75 18.66 11.32
CA LEU A 119 2.37 18.21 11.23
C LEU A 119 1.62 18.78 10.03
N TYR A 120 2.11 19.80 9.31
CA TYR A 120 1.31 20.40 8.23
C TYR A 120 1.05 19.39 7.11
N GLY A 121 2.09 18.75 6.58
CA GLY A 121 1.92 17.81 5.48
C GLY A 121 1.17 16.54 5.89
N ILE A 122 1.46 15.95 7.05
CA ILE A 122 0.70 14.78 7.56
C ILE A 122 -0.77 15.11 7.84
N LYS A 123 -1.06 16.23 8.52
CA LYS A 123 -2.45 16.65 8.75
C LYS A 123 -3.14 17.00 7.44
N ARG A 124 -2.42 17.57 6.48
CA ARG A 124 -2.93 17.84 5.15
C ARG A 124 -3.25 16.54 4.42
N LEU A 125 -2.39 15.53 4.49
CA LEU A 125 -2.64 14.21 3.90
C LEU A 125 -3.88 13.55 4.52
N ASN A 126 -3.97 13.51 5.85
CA ASN A 126 -5.15 13.03 6.56
C ASN A 126 -6.41 13.80 6.12
N LYS A 127 -6.31 15.13 5.96
CA LYS A 127 -7.41 15.97 5.49
C LYS A 127 -7.82 15.65 4.04
N VAL A 128 -6.88 15.57 3.11
CA VAL A 128 -7.14 15.21 1.70
C VAL A 128 -7.84 13.85 1.62
N ILE A 129 -7.33 12.87 2.38
CA ILE A 129 -7.91 11.54 2.47
C ILE A 129 -9.35 11.62 2.99
N LEU A 130 -9.59 12.29 4.12
CA LEU A 130 -10.93 12.33 4.73
C LEU A 130 -11.95 13.15 3.97
N ASP A 131 -11.52 14.27 3.37
CA ASP A 131 -12.38 15.13 2.55
C ASP A 131 -12.81 14.39 1.27
N THR A 132 -11.95 13.50 0.74
CA THR A 132 -12.22 12.74 -0.50
C THR A 132 -12.88 11.40 -0.22
N LEU A 133 -12.22 10.55 0.56
CA LEU A 133 -12.70 9.27 1.06
C LEU A 133 -13.27 9.51 2.46
N SER A 134 -14.51 10.01 2.51
CA SER A 134 -15.24 10.13 3.78
C SER A 134 -15.13 8.85 4.61
N PRO A 135 -15.23 8.89 5.96
CA PRO A 135 -15.00 7.72 6.82
C PRO A 135 -15.76 6.44 6.45
N LYS A 136 -16.88 6.55 5.71
CA LYS A 136 -17.65 5.40 5.21
C LYS A 136 -16.89 4.53 4.18
N TYR A 137 -15.88 5.05 3.50
CA TYR A 137 -15.06 4.32 2.52
C TYR A 137 -13.74 3.84 3.11
N LEU A 138 -13.46 4.11 4.39
CA LEU A 138 -12.17 3.79 4.99
C LEU A 138 -12.33 2.74 6.07
N TYR A 139 -11.37 1.82 6.13
CA TYR A 139 -11.04 1.16 7.38
C TYR A 139 -9.73 1.76 7.87
N SER A 140 -9.82 2.59 8.90
CA SER A 140 -8.69 3.39 9.40
C SER A 140 -7.93 2.69 10.51
N HIS A 141 -6.75 3.21 10.85
CA HIS A 141 -6.03 2.76 12.05
C HIS A 141 -6.84 3.03 13.34
N SER A 142 -7.68 4.07 13.36
CA SER A 142 -8.62 4.35 14.45
C SER A 142 -9.58 3.19 14.66
N ASP A 143 -10.12 2.65 13.56
CA ASP A 143 -11.06 1.53 13.61
C ASP A 143 -10.36 0.25 14.05
N PHE A 144 -9.15 0.01 13.57
CA PHE A 144 -8.30 -1.09 14.06
C PHE A 144 -8.02 -1.01 15.56
N ARG A 145 -7.71 0.19 16.07
CA ARG A 145 -7.52 0.40 17.51
C ARG A 145 -8.81 0.19 18.31
N LYS A 146 -9.95 0.67 17.81
CA LYS A 146 -11.27 0.44 18.44
C LYS A 146 -11.64 -1.04 18.44
N ASN A 147 -11.17 -1.79 17.45
CA ASN A 147 -11.32 -3.23 17.35
C ASN A 147 -10.18 -4.00 18.04
N GLU A 148 -9.61 -3.45 19.11
CA GLU A 148 -8.58 -4.10 19.94
C GLU A 148 -7.36 -4.63 19.18
N TYR A 149 -7.00 -3.98 18.07
CA TYR A 149 -5.92 -4.38 17.17
C TYR A 149 -6.14 -5.77 16.52
N GLU A 150 -7.40 -6.16 16.35
CA GLU A 150 -7.80 -7.32 15.58
C GLU A 150 -8.26 -6.93 14.18
N TRP A 151 -7.86 -7.73 13.19
CA TRP A 151 -8.26 -7.53 11.81
C TRP A 151 -9.62 -8.19 11.55
N PRO A 152 -10.61 -7.44 11.03
CA PRO A 152 -11.85 -8.01 10.55
C PRO A 152 -11.60 -8.98 9.39
N THR A 153 -12.63 -9.74 9.06
CA THR A 153 -12.64 -10.59 7.87
C THR A 153 -12.66 -9.77 6.59
N VAL A 154 -12.27 -10.37 5.46
CA VAL A 154 -12.34 -9.72 4.15
C VAL A 154 -13.78 -9.29 3.82
N GLY A 155 -14.78 -10.08 4.22
CA GLY A 155 -16.20 -9.79 4.04
C GLY A 155 -16.69 -8.58 4.84
N GLU A 156 -16.19 -8.39 6.06
CA GLU A 156 -16.53 -7.22 6.89
C GLU A 156 -15.91 -5.91 6.37
N LEU A 157 -14.88 -6.02 5.52
CA LEU A 157 -14.17 -4.89 4.92
C LEU A 157 -14.56 -4.62 3.47
N LYS A 158 -15.66 -5.22 2.99
CA LYS A 158 -16.17 -5.00 1.63
C LYS A 158 -16.33 -3.52 1.31
N GLY A 159 -15.91 -3.13 0.11
CA GLY A 159 -16.03 -1.75 -0.38
C GLY A 159 -15.09 -0.74 0.28
N LEU A 160 -14.34 -1.13 1.32
CA LEU A 160 -13.49 -0.22 2.07
C LEU A 160 -12.09 -0.11 1.46
N VAL A 161 -11.49 1.06 1.66
CA VAL A 161 -10.10 1.38 1.32
C VAL A 161 -9.29 1.41 2.61
N ILE A 162 -8.14 0.74 2.59
CA ILE A 162 -7.15 0.71 3.66
C ILE A 162 -5.91 1.41 3.15
N ILE A 163 -5.53 2.53 3.76
CA ILE A 163 -4.39 3.31 3.31
C ILE A 163 -3.17 2.94 4.14
N VAL A 164 -2.06 2.65 3.46
CA VAL A 164 -0.80 2.25 4.08
C VAL A 164 0.31 3.19 3.62
N LEU A 165 0.88 3.95 4.55
CA LEU A 165 2.06 4.78 4.30
C LEU A 165 3.30 3.90 4.19
N THR A 166 4.10 4.16 3.16
CA THR A 166 5.35 3.44 2.91
C THR A 166 6.47 4.38 2.48
N SER A 167 7.71 3.87 2.46
CA SER A 167 8.85 4.50 1.79
C SER A 167 9.19 3.77 0.51
N TYR A 168 10.03 4.44 -0.28
CA TYR A 168 10.60 3.99 -1.54
C TYR A 168 10.87 2.49 -1.67
N TRP A 169 10.40 1.87 -2.77
CA TRP A 169 10.63 0.45 -3.14
C TRP A 169 12.09 0.01 -3.30
N GLY A 170 13.04 0.95 -3.39
CA GLY A 170 14.47 0.65 -3.56
C GLY A 170 15.26 0.86 -2.27
N GLY A 171 15.59 -0.24 -1.59
CA GLY A 171 16.25 -0.38 -0.29
C GLY A 171 17.67 0.20 -0.11
N TYR A 172 18.04 1.29 -0.80
CA TYR A 172 19.23 2.09 -0.48
C TYR A 172 18.90 3.58 -0.35
N TRP A 173 18.12 4.14 -1.29
CA TRP A 173 17.66 5.53 -1.27
C TRP A 173 16.55 5.78 -0.23
N ALA A 174 15.74 4.75 0.06
CA ALA A 174 14.69 4.75 1.08
C ALA A 174 15.18 5.10 2.50
N SER A 175 16.47 4.85 2.78
CA SER A 175 17.10 5.14 4.05
C SER A 175 17.69 6.56 4.14
N SER A 176 17.96 7.21 3.00
CA SER A 176 18.58 8.54 2.94
C SER A 176 17.58 9.68 2.74
N GLU A 177 16.35 9.41 2.29
CA GLU A 177 15.40 10.44 1.81
C GLU A 177 14.20 10.66 2.76
N GLY A 178 14.47 10.84 4.07
CA GLY A 178 13.60 11.59 5.00
C GLY A 178 12.23 11.03 5.42
N GLY A 179 11.62 10.09 4.68
CA GLY A 179 10.30 9.56 5.03
C GLY A 179 10.24 8.78 6.35
N PHE A 180 11.39 8.32 6.88
CA PHE A 180 11.47 7.55 8.13
C PHE A 180 10.91 8.32 9.32
N GLU A 181 11.40 9.54 9.55
CA GLU A 181 11.01 10.34 10.72
C GLU A 181 9.53 10.72 10.64
N SER A 182 9.05 11.06 9.44
CA SER A 182 7.63 11.36 9.20
C SER A 182 6.73 10.18 9.57
N ARG A 183 7.11 8.95 9.18
CA ARG A 183 6.34 7.74 9.51
C ARG A 183 6.46 7.35 10.98
N LEU A 184 7.64 7.48 11.58
CA LEU A 184 7.84 7.21 13.00
C LEU A 184 6.97 8.17 13.84
N GLN A 185 6.96 9.45 13.48
CA GLN A 185 6.11 10.45 14.12
C GLN A 185 4.62 10.13 13.90
N TYR A 186 4.21 9.79 12.68
CA TYR A 186 2.83 9.36 12.40
C TYR A 186 2.41 8.17 13.27
N LEU A 187 3.26 7.13 13.35
CA LEU A 187 2.97 5.97 14.17
C LEU A 187 2.86 6.32 15.66
N ASN A 188 3.74 7.18 16.16
CA ASN A 188 3.64 7.68 17.53
C ASN A 188 2.32 8.43 17.77
N ASN A 189 1.84 9.19 16.80
CA ASN A 189 0.57 9.91 16.89
C ASN A 189 -0.62 8.95 16.79
N CYS A 190 -0.58 7.94 15.92
CA CYS A 190 -1.55 6.84 15.86
C CYS A 190 -1.74 6.16 17.24
N LEU A 191 -0.62 5.86 17.91
CA LEU A 191 -0.62 5.23 19.24
C LEU A 191 -1.23 6.13 20.32
N LYS A 192 -1.17 7.46 20.13
CA LYS A 192 -1.82 8.47 20.99
C LYS A 192 -3.26 8.80 20.56
N GLY A 193 -3.68 8.37 19.37
CA GLY A 193 -4.98 8.70 18.77
C GLY A 193 -5.08 10.09 18.15
N GLU A 194 -3.96 10.66 17.70
CA GLU A 194 -3.89 12.01 17.13
C GLU A 194 -4.00 12.03 15.59
N ASP A 195 -3.32 11.10 14.91
CA ASP A 195 -3.27 10.98 13.44
C ASP A 195 -3.47 9.52 13.03
N ASP A 196 -4.68 8.97 13.24
CA ASP A 196 -4.96 7.53 13.15
C ASP A 196 -5.78 7.12 11.91
N ILE A 197 -5.52 7.76 10.78
CA ILE A 197 -6.23 7.45 9.51
C ILE A 197 -5.54 6.30 8.77
N CYS A 198 -4.26 6.43 8.52
CA CYS A 198 -3.45 5.49 7.75
C CYS A 198 -2.80 4.46 8.66
N PHE A 199 -2.45 3.32 8.07
CA PHE A 199 -1.48 2.39 8.65
C PHE A 199 -0.08 2.73 8.17
N VAL A 200 0.94 2.17 8.81
CA VAL A 200 2.34 2.35 8.42
C VAL A 200 2.94 0.98 8.09
N SER A 201 3.52 0.88 6.89
CA SER A 201 4.36 -0.26 6.50
C SER A 201 5.83 0.02 6.80
N TRP A 202 6.56 -1.03 7.15
CA TRP A 202 7.98 -0.96 7.44
C TRP A 202 8.81 -1.66 6.36
N ILE A 203 9.86 -1.01 5.87
CA ILE A 203 10.79 -1.57 4.85
C ILE A 203 12.28 -1.43 5.18
N GLU A 204 12.67 -0.67 6.22
CA GLU A 204 14.09 -0.33 6.42
C GLU A 204 14.88 -1.38 7.22
N GLU A 205 16.17 -1.52 6.89
CA GLU A 205 17.15 -2.26 7.67
C GLU A 205 17.71 -1.43 8.84
N ASP A 206 17.60 -1.99 10.04
CA ASP A 206 18.25 -1.65 11.32
C ASP A 206 19.03 -0.33 11.47
N ARG A 207 18.36 0.72 11.99
CA ARG A 207 19.00 1.88 12.63
C ARG A 207 18.83 1.85 14.16
N GLY A 208 19.36 0.83 14.83
CA GLY A 208 19.48 0.83 16.29
C GLY A 208 18.14 0.73 17.05
N LYS A 209 17.99 1.43 18.19
CA LYS A 209 16.86 1.21 19.14
C LYS A 209 15.47 1.46 18.55
N GLN A 210 15.34 2.33 17.54
CA GLN A 210 14.05 2.65 16.90
C GLN A 210 13.49 1.48 16.07
N LYS A 211 14.33 0.52 15.65
CA LYS A 211 13.92 -0.68 14.89
C LYS A 211 12.94 -1.57 15.65
N LEU A 212 13.25 -1.90 16.90
CA LEU A 212 12.44 -2.85 17.67
C LEU A 212 11.03 -2.29 17.86
N PHE A 213 10.94 -0.98 18.13
CA PHE A 213 9.68 -0.27 18.23
C PHE A 213 8.86 -0.36 16.94
N MET A 214 9.42 0.02 15.79
CA MET A 214 8.69 -0.03 14.52
C MET A 214 8.34 -1.47 14.11
N LYS A 215 9.24 -2.43 14.32
CA LYS A 215 9.00 -3.86 14.04
C LYS A 215 7.85 -4.43 14.87
N GLU A 216 7.74 -4.04 16.14
CA GLU A 216 6.68 -4.51 17.04
C GLU A 216 5.32 -3.82 16.80
N LYS A 217 5.32 -2.66 16.14
CA LYS A 217 4.14 -1.81 16.00
C LYS A 217 3.62 -1.67 14.56
N ALA A 218 4.44 -1.95 13.56
CA ALA A 218 4.02 -1.92 12.16
C ALA A 218 2.97 -3.00 11.89
N THR A 219 1.90 -2.61 11.20
CA THR A 219 0.77 -3.49 10.89
C THR A 219 0.96 -4.20 9.55
N PHE A 220 1.86 -3.69 8.70
CA PHE A 220 2.13 -4.21 7.37
C PHE A 220 3.61 -4.36 7.07
N TRP A 221 3.92 -5.39 6.29
CA TRP A 221 5.22 -5.62 5.66
C TRP A 221 5.03 -5.58 4.15
N LYS A 222 5.82 -4.74 3.48
CA LYS A 222 5.81 -4.59 2.01
C LYS A 222 6.91 -5.46 1.41
N CYS A 223 6.58 -6.23 0.37
CA CYS A 223 7.52 -7.15 -0.28
C CYS A 223 7.26 -7.26 -1.79
N SER A 224 8.31 -7.59 -2.54
CA SER A 224 8.23 -7.84 -3.99
C SER A 224 8.19 -9.33 -4.29
N ILE A 225 7.44 -9.75 -5.31
CA ILE A 225 7.49 -11.14 -5.81
C ILE A 225 8.42 -11.27 -7.00
N GLU A 226 9.23 -12.32 -6.98
CA GLU A 226 9.76 -12.94 -8.18
C GLU A 226 9.07 -14.31 -8.40
N TYR A 227 8.72 -14.62 -9.65
CA TYR A 227 8.09 -15.90 -9.98
C TYR A 227 9.14 -16.99 -10.13
N SER A 228 9.06 -18.04 -9.30
CA SER A 228 9.85 -19.27 -9.49
C SER A 228 9.03 -20.26 -10.31
N THR A 229 9.56 -20.70 -11.45
CA THR A 229 8.91 -21.67 -12.33
C THR A 229 9.00 -23.12 -11.83
N LYS A 230 9.81 -23.40 -10.81
CA LYS A 230 10.17 -24.78 -10.40
C LYS A 230 9.11 -25.50 -9.56
N HIS A 231 8.30 -24.77 -8.78
CA HIS A 231 7.30 -25.34 -7.85
C HIS A 231 5.93 -24.67 -8.00
N TYR A 232 5.58 -24.28 -9.23
CA TYR A 232 4.43 -23.41 -9.49
C TYR A 232 3.09 -24.00 -9.04
N GLU A 233 2.82 -25.27 -9.37
CA GLU A 233 1.54 -25.94 -9.12
C GLU A 233 1.23 -26.09 -7.62
N GLU A 234 2.23 -26.48 -6.82
CA GLU A 234 2.10 -26.62 -5.37
C GLU A 234 1.89 -25.26 -4.67
N ASN A 235 2.60 -24.23 -5.14
CA ASN A 235 2.49 -22.87 -4.59
C ASN A 235 1.12 -22.23 -4.87
N VAL A 236 0.55 -22.47 -6.05
CA VAL A 236 -0.83 -22.06 -6.40
C VAL A 236 -1.86 -22.69 -5.47
N GLN A 237 -1.77 -24.00 -5.23
CA GLN A 237 -2.73 -24.71 -4.37
C GLN A 237 -2.67 -24.25 -2.91
N LEU A 238 -1.47 -23.95 -2.42
CA LEU A 238 -1.23 -23.56 -1.04
C LEU A 238 -1.30 -22.04 -0.82
N GLN A 239 -1.57 -21.26 -1.88
CA GLN A 239 -1.52 -19.80 -1.86
C GLN A 239 -0.19 -19.27 -1.32
N ARG A 240 0.91 -19.97 -1.64
CA ARG A 240 2.26 -19.61 -1.23
C ARG A 240 2.89 -18.78 -2.33
N SER A 241 3.45 -17.63 -1.97
CA SER A 241 4.32 -16.88 -2.87
C SER A 241 5.57 -17.70 -3.18
N THR A 242 5.92 -17.82 -4.47
CA THR A 242 7.03 -18.64 -4.95
C THR A 242 8.42 -18.16 -4.53
N ARG A 243 8.58 -16.83 -4.43
CA ARG A 243 9.77 -16.16 -3.90
C ARG A 243 9.39 -14.74 -3.52
N VAL A 244 9.83 -14.34 -2.33
CA VAL A 244 9.61 -13.01 -1.78
C VAL A 244 10.96 -12.38 -1.57
N ASP A 245 11.23 -11.34 -2.33
CA ASP A 245 12.38 -10.50 -2.05
C ASP A 245 11.92 -9.41 -1.07
N PHE A 246 12.52 -9.45 0.13
CA PHE A 246 12.49 -8.31 1.02
C PHE A 246 13.68 -7.49 0.58
N ASP A 247 13.43 -6.23 0.28
CA ASP A 247 14.40 -5.40 -0.40
C ASP A 247 15.54 -5.03 0.57
N LYS A 248 16.48 -5.96 0.80
CA LYS A 248 17.82 -5.58 1.23
C LYS A 248 18.60 -5.34 -0.04
N ILE A 249 18.83 -4.07 -0.38
CA ILE A 249 19.87 -3.72 -1.34
C ILE A 249 21.18 -3.74 -0.57
N HIS A 250 21.83 -4.89 -0.50
CA HIS A 250 23.26 -4.91 -0.25
C HIS A 250 23.95 -4.90 -1.62
N TRP A 251 24.54 -3.75 -1.98
CA TRP A 251 25.35 -3.59 -3.19
C TRP A 251 24.63 -3.85 -4.53
N GLY A 252 23.38 -3.38 -4.68
CA GLY A 252 22.63 -3.52 -5.93
C GLY A 252 22.19 -4.96 -6.23
N ARG A 253 22.11 -5.83 -5.22
CA ARG A 253 21.58 -7.18 -5.34
C ARG A 253 20.41 -7.36 -4.38
N HIS A 254 19.23 -7.67 -4.92
CA HIS A 254 18.07 -8.08 -4.12
C HIS A 254 18.47 -9.29 -3.25
N VAL A 255 18.45 -9.12 -1.92
CA VAL A 255 18.72 -10.25 -1.02
C VAL A 255 17.50 -11.15 -0.99
N LYS A 256 17.69 -12.35 -1.55
CA LYS A 256 16.76 -13.47 -1.42
C LYS A 256 16.44 -13.71 0.05
N THR A 257 15.18 -13.61 0.41
CA THR A 257 14.73 -14.15 1.69
C THR A 257 14.03 -15.48 1.49
N TYR A 258 14.16 -16.35 2.48
CA TYR A 258 13.47 -17.63 2.48
C TYR A 258 12.05 -17.41 3.03
N TYR A 259 11.06 -17.43 2.14
CA TYR A 259 9.64 -17.27 2.49
C TYR A 259 9.23 -18.13 3.69
N GLU A 260 9.67 -19.39 3.74
CA GLU A 260 9.39 -20.30 4.87
C GLU A 260 9.88 -19.76 6.21
N LYS A 261 11.13 -19.27 6.29
CA LYS A 261 11.67 -18.70 7.54
C LYS A 261 10.95 -17.44 7.96
N ASN A 262 10.53 -16.63 7.00
CA ASN A 262 9.77 -15.42 7.28
C ASN A 262 8.36 -15.77 7.77
N TYR A 263 7.71 -16.73 7.12
CA TYR A 263 6.41 -17.27 7.52
C TYR A 263 6.46 -17.89 8.92
N GLU A 264 7.47 -18.70 9.24
CA GLU A 264 7.72 -19.30 10.54
C GLU A 264 8.02 -18.25 11.63
N SER A 265 8.68 -17.16 11.25
CA SER A 265 8.95 -16.01 12.14
C SER A 265 7.74 -15.08 12.30
N GLY A 266 6.57 -15.45 11.77
CA GLY A 266 5.33 -14.68 11.88
C GLY A 266 5.22 -13.51 10.89
N PHE A 267 6.19 -13.31 10.00
CA PHE A 267 6.05 -12.30 8.94
C PHE A 267 5.02 -12.79 7.93
N ARG A 268 4.08 -11.90 7.62
CA ARG A 268 3.09 -12.07 6.56
C ARG A 268 3.23 -10.88 5.62
N ALA A 269 3.57 -11.16 4.38
CA ALA A 269 3.53 -10.20 3.31
C ALA A 269 2.16 -10.35 2.65
N ASN A 270 1.25 -9.43 2.97
CA ASN A 270 -0.13 -9.52 2.51
C ASN A 270 -0.31 -8.94 1.10
N PHE A 271 0.71 -8.22 0.61
CA PHE A 271 0.69 -7.43 -0.61
C PHE A 271 2.00 -7.57 -1.36
N PHE A 272 2.01 -8.51 -2.30
CA PHE A 272 3.12 -8.70 -3.18
C PHE A 272 2.90 -7.94 -4.48
N ALA A 273 3.58 -6.80 -4.66
CA ALA A 273 3.41 -6.08 -5.91
C ALA A 273 4.26 -6.67 -7.04
N THR A 274 3.79 -6.42 -8.25
CA THR A 274 4.41 -6.84 -9.50
C THR A 274 3.97 -5.91 -10.63
N ASP A 275 4.85 -5.68 -11.60
CA ASP A 275 4.49 -5.00 -12.86
C ASP A 275 3.69 -5.93 -13.80
N SER A 276 3.69 -7.24 -13.53
CA SER A 276 3.08 -8.31 -14.35
C SER A 276 1.68 -8.72 -13.86
N TRP A 277 0.91 -7.81 -13.27
CA TRP A 277 -0.37 -8.11 -12.59
C TRP A 277 -1.46 -8.69 -13.51
N ALA A 278 -1.33 -8.52 -14.83
CA ALA A 278 -2.27 -9.05 -15.83
C ALA A 278 -1.86 -10.43 -16.39
N GLU A 279 -0.73 -10.99 -15.96
CA GLU A 279 -0.28 -12.28 -16.46
C GLU A 279 -1.06 -13.43 -15.84
N GLU A 280 -1.45 -14.43 -16.65
CA GLU A 280 -2.21 -15.61 -16.21
C GLU A 280 -1.55 -16.34 -15.01
N LYS A 281 -0.21 -16.30 -14.96
CA LYS A 281 0.56 -16.90 -13.87
C LYS A 281 0.24 -16.27 -12.51
N TYR A 282 -0.08 -14.96 -12.50
CA TYR A 282 -0.47 -14.19 -11.33
C TYR A 282 -1.93 -14.47 -10.95
N ASP A 283 -2.83 -14.54 -11.92
CA ASP A 283 -4.26 -14.85 -11.68
C ASP A 283 -4.44 -16.12 -10.87
N LYS A 284 -3.67 -17.16 -11.18
CA LYS A 284 -3.72 -18.44 -10.46
C LYS A 284 -3.18 -18.37 -9.03
N ALA A 285 -2.30 -17.42 -8.71
CA ALA A 285 -1.68 -17.30 -7.39
C ALA A 285 -2.54 -16.50 -6.39
N PHE A 286 -3.51 -15.72 -6.88
CA PHE A 286 -4.31 -14.81 -6.07
C PHE A 286 -5.81 -15.06 -6.29
N PRO A 287 -6.47 -15.82 -5.40
CA PRO A 287 -7.87 -16.23 -5.56
C PRO A 287 -8.84 -15.04 -5.42
N TRP A 288 -8.40 -13.92 -4.85
CA TRP A 288 -9.20 -12.73 -4.55
C TRP A 288 -9.42 -11.80 -5.74
N SER A 289 -9.44 -12.39 -6.94
CA SER A 289 -9.34 -11.65 -8.20
C SER A 289 -10.66 -11.39 -8.92
N ILE A 290 -11.80 -11.53 -8.24
CA ILE A 290 -13.13 -11.21 -8.80
C ILE A 290 -13.93 -10.51 -7.71
#